data_AF-A0A8R1XZY4-F1
#
_entry.id   AF-A0A8R1XZY4-F1
#
_cell.length_a   1.000
_cell.length_b   1.000
_cell.length_c   1.000
_cell.angle_alpha   90.00
_cell.angle_beta   90.00
_cell.angle_gamma   90.00
#
_symmetry.space_group_name_H-M   'P 1'
#
loop_
_entity.id
_entity.type
_entity.pdbx_description
1 polymer ?
#
loop_
_entity_poly.entity_id
_entity_poly.type
_entity_poly.pdbx_seq_one_letter_code
_entity_poly.pdbx_strand_id
1 'polypeptide(L)'
;LNIKNEIIIFSEVSSEWCCHLVDGNTLAIFLPFDQSTWNLSKGAFVSLLEFCEDNLPIKRILLCLNKINVVSCFKYLGFSPLHPHLYPSCIDSQGVFVMVYSM
;
A
#
# COMPACT_ATOMS: atom_id res chain seq x y z
N LEU A 1 5.60 18.15 -5.62
CA LEU A 1 5.39 17.94 -4.17
C LEU A 1 6.65 17.30 -3.60
N ASN A 2 7.03 17.66 -2.37
CA ASN A 2 8.25 17.16 -1.73
C ASN A 2 7.89 15.84 -1.03
N ILE A 3 8.63 14.75 -1.26
CA ILE A 3 8.38 13.39 -0.73
C ILE A 3 8.13 13.40 0.80
N LYS A 4 8.66 14.39 1.51
CA LYS A 4 8.39 14.61 2.94
C LYS A 4 6.91 14.81 3.27
N ASN A 5 6.14 15.53 2.44
CA ASN A 5 4.71 15.73 2.70
C ASN A 5 3.91 14.43 2.51
N GLU A 6 4.35 13.56 1.60
CA GLU A 6 3.71 12.28 1.32
C GLU A 6 3.84 11.36 2.55
N ILE A 7 5.05 11.28 3.12
CA ILE A 7 5.32 10.49 4.35
C ILE A 7 4.49 11.00 5.54
N ILE A 8 4.29 12.31 5.66
CA ILE A 8 3.50 12.90 6.77
C ILE A 8 2.06 12.39 6.73
N ILE A 9 1.44 12.30 5.56
CA ILE A 9 0.05 11.86 5.42
C ILE A 9 -0.10 10.40 5.84
N PHE A 10 0.87 9.54 5.49
CA PHE A 10 0.89 8.16 5.97
C PHE A 10 1.03 8.09 7.50
N SER A 11 1.84 8.96 8.11
CA SER A 11 1.98 9.02 9.57
C SER A 11 0.71 9.46 10.29
N GLU A 12 -0.15 10.26 9.65
CA GLU A 12 -1.46 10.64 10.18
C GLU A 12 -2.49 9.51 10.10
N VAL A 13 -2.38 8.65 9.06
CA VAL A 13 -3.25 7.49 8.87
C VAL A 13 -2.87 6.36 9.84
N SER A 14 -1.58 6.07 9.97
CA SER A 14 -1.04 5.19 11.01
C SER A 14 0.48 5.35 11.09
N SER A 15 0.98 5.56 12.31
CA SER A 15 2.42 5.62 12.60
C SER A 15 3.18 4.35 12.26
N GLU A 16 2.49 3.23 12.03
CA GLU A 16 3.09 1.93 11.77
C GLU A 16 3.06 1.55 10.28
N TRP A 17 2.39 2.37 9.47
CA TRP A 17 2.33 2.16 8.03
C TRP A 17 3.57 2.75 7.38
N CYS A 18 4.28 1.93 6.63
CA CYS A 18 5.46 2.37 5.90
C CYS A 18 5.15 2.44 4.41
N CYS A 19 5.42 3.58 3.78
CA CYS A 19 5.30 3.75 2.34
C CYS A 19 6.67 3.95 1.67
N HIS A 20 6.86 3.39 0.48
CA HIS A 20 8.06 3.56 -0.30
C HIS A 20 7.72 3.80 -1.77
N LEU A 21 8.25 4.88 -2.35
CA LEU A 21 8.15 5.11 -3.78
C LEU A 21 9.19 4.21 -4.48
N VAL A 22 8.72 3.11 -5.07
CA VAL A 22 9.54 2.08 -5.69
C VAL A 22 10.16 2.57 -6.99
N ASP A 23 9.31 3.21 -7.80
CA ASP A 23 9.68 3.88 -9.03
C ASP A 23 8.86 5.17 -9.13
N GLY A 24 9.19 6.05 -10.06
CA GLY A 24 8.53 7.36 -10.18
C GLY A 24 7.02 7.32 -10.44
N ASN A 25 6.40 6.14 -10.59
CA ASN A 25 4.95 5.98 -10.76
C ASN A 25 4.34 4.90 -9.83
N THR A 26 5.08 4.35 -8.87
CA THR A 26 4.65 3.20 -8.07
C THR A 26 4.89 3.41 -6.59
N LEU A 27 3.80 3.42 -5.82
CA LEU A 27 3.86 3.52 -4.36
C LEU A 27 3.66 2.14 -3.73
N ALA A 28 4.63 1.67 -2.95
CA ALA A 28 4.46 0.49 -2.11
C ALA A 28 4.04 0.89 -0.70
N ILE A 29 2.95 0.31 -0.21
CA ILE A 29 2.42 0.49 1.15
C ILE A 29 2.58 -0.84 1.89
N PHE A 30 3.35 -0.83 2.97
CA PHE A 30 3.58 -1.99 3.84
C PHE A 30 2.63 -1.91 5.02
N LEU A 31 1.72 -2.88 5.10
CA LEU A 31 0.85 -2.98 6.25
C LEU A 31 1.61 -3.57 7.44
N PRO A 32 1.37 -3.05 8.66
CA PRO A 32 1.96 -3.57 9.86
C PRO A 32 1.65 -5.05 10.05
N PHE A 33 2.67 -5.80 10.46
CA PHE A 33 2.65 -7.24 10.63
C PHE A 33 1.72 -7.71 11.76
N ASP A 34 1.51 -6.85 12.75
CA ASP A 34 0.61 -7.08 13.86
C ASP A 34 -0.80 -6.61 13.51
N GLN A 35 -1.74 -7.56 13.42
CA GLN A 35 -3.14 -7.28 13.12
C GLN A 35 -3.82 -6.39 14.18
N SER A 36 -3.24 -6.28 15.38
CA SER A 36 -3.74 -5.41 16.45
C SER A 36 -3.83 -3.94 16.02
N THR A 37 -3.03 -3.57 15.02
CA THR A 37 -2.87 -2.22 14.48
C THR A 37 -3.81 -1.94 13.30
N TRP A 38 -4.56 -2.94 12.85
CA TRP A 38 -5.46 -2.85 11.69
C TRP A 38 -6.79 -2.20 12.02
N ASN A 39 -6.86 -1.45 13.12
CA ASN A 39 -7.97 -0.58 13.45
C ASN A 39 -8.12 0.61 12.47
N LEU A 40 -7.41 0.59 11.35
CA LEU A 40 -7.68 1.51 10.27
C LEU A 40 -9.09 1.28 9.73
N SER A 41 -9.94 2.27 9.91
CA SER A 41 -11.27 2.22 9.32
C SER A 41 -11.16 2.10 7.80
N LYS A 42 -12.08 1.35 7.18
CA LYS A 42 -12.23 1.30 5.72
C LYS A 42 -12.24 2.71 5.12
N GLY A 43 -12.89 3.67 5.79
CA GLY A 43 -12.95 5.07 5.37
C GLY A 43 -11.57 5.71 5.29
N ALA A 44 -10.74 5.57 6.32
CA ALA A 44 -9.39 6.14 6.33
C ALA A 44 -8.49 5.51 5.25
N PHE A 45 -8.62 4.21 4.98
CA PHE A 45 -7.90 3.58 3.87
C PHE A 45 -8.38 4.10 2.50
N VAL A 46 -9.68 4.26 2.31
CA VAL A 46 -10.24 4.81 1.06
C VAL A 46 -9.76 6.25 0.85
N SER A 47 -9.82 7.10 1.88
CA SER A 47 -9.32 8.47 1.79
C SER A 47 -7.83 8.56 1.48
N LEU A 48 -7.03 7.59 1.94
CA LEU A 48 -5.63 7.48 1.55
C LEU A 48 -5.47 7.17 0.06
N LEU A 49 -6.27 6.24 -0.49
CA LEU A 49 -6.24 5.93 -1.92
C LEU A 49 -6.65 7.14 -2.77
N GLU A 50 -7.76 7.80 -2.40
CA GLU A 50 -8.25 9.02 -3.04
C GLU A 50 -7.17 10.12 -3.00
N PHE A 51 -6.52 10.31 -1.85
CA PHE A 51 -5.41 11.25 -1.73
C PHE A 51 -4.27 10.91 -2.71
N CYS A 52 -3.91 9.63 -2.80
CA CYS A 52 -2.85 9.18 -3.70
C CYS A 52 -3.22 9.41 -5.18
N GLU A 53 -4.46 9.14 -5.57
CA GLU A 53 -4.97 9.37 -6.94
C GLU A 53 -4.95 10.86 -7.32
N ASP A 54 -5.43 11.72 -6.43
CA ASP A 54 -5.61 13.14 -6.74
C ASP A 54 -4.31 13.95 -6.65
N ASN A 55 -3.36 13.53 -5.79
CA ASN A 55 -2.23 14.38 -5.40
C ASN A 55 -0.86 13.82 -5.79
N LEU A 56 -0.75 12.51 -6.06
CA LEU A 56 0.54 11.87 -6.36
C LEU A 56 0.60 11.50 -7.85
N PRO A 57 1.75 11.70 -8.52
CA PRO A 57 1.94 11.30 -9.92
C PRO A 57 2.19 9.78 -10.04
N ILE A 58 1.43 8.96 -9.32
CA ILE A 58 1.54 7.51 -9.34
C ILE A 58 0.45 6.90 -10.21
N LYS A 59 0.73 5.74 -10.79
CA LYS A 59 -0.20 4.97 -11.63
C LYS A 59 -0.66 3.69 -10.96
N ARG A 60 0.08 3.25 -9.95
CA ARG A 60 -0.19 2.00 -9.25
C ARG A 60 0.26 2.06 -7.80
N ILE A 61 -0.49 1.36 -6.96
CA ILE A 61 -0.21 1.14 -5.55
C ILE A 61 0.04 -0.34 -5.34
N LEU A 62 1.15 -0.68 -4.68
CA LEU A 62 1.49 -2.03 -4.24
C LEU A 62 1.19 -2.16 -2.76
N LEU A 63 0.22 -2.98 -2.41
CA LEU A 63 -0.09 -3.31 -1.02
C LEU A 63 0.70 -4.55 -0.60
N CYS A 64 1.64 -4.37 0.31
CA CYS A 64 2.55 -5.39 0.80
C CYS A 64 2.03 -5.96 2.13
N LEU A 65 1.69 -7.25 2.12
CA LEU A 65 1.02 -7.97 3.20
C LEU A 65 1.88 -9.13 3.69
N ASN A 66 1.96 -9.35 5.01
CA ASN A 66 2.64 -10.54 5.55
C ASN A 66 1.81 -11.83 5.47
N LYS A 67 0.47 -11.70 5.42
CA LYS A 67 -0.46 -12.84 5.52
C LYS A 67 -1.54 -12.78 4.45
N ILE A 68 -1.85 -13.93 3.87
CA ILE A 68 -2.85 -14.09 2.79
C ILE A 68 -4.29 -13.92 3.31
N ASN A 69 -4.52 -14.00 4.63
CA ASN A 69 -5.88 -14.07 5.21
C ASN A 69 -6.77 -12.85 4.93
N VAL A 70 -6.22 -11.74 4.46
CA VAL A 70 -6.96 -10.47 4.33
C VAL A 70 -7.09 -9.98 2.89
N VAL A 71 -6.60 -10.79 1.96
CA VAL A 71 -6.61 -10.53 0.52
C VAL A 71 -8.04 -10.33 0.00
N SER A 72 -9.04 -10.97 0.61
CA SER A 72 -10.45 -10.81 0.22
C SER A 72 -10.96 -9.38 0.43
N CYS A 73 -10.60 -8.71 1.52
CA CYS A 73 -11.06 -7.34 1.80
C CYS A 73 -10.54 -6.35 0.74
N PHE A 74 -9.26 -6.48 0.37
CA PHE A 74 -8.64 -5.58 -0.61
C PHE A 74 -9.12 -5.85 -2.03
N LYS A 75 -9.53 -7.09 -2.36
CA LYS A 75 -10.19 -7.38 -3.65
C LYS A 75 -11.44 -6.53 -3.88
N TYR A 76 -12.25 -6.28 -2.85
CA TYR A 76 -13.43 -5.41 -2.96
C TYR A 76 -13.08 -3.93 -3.19
N LEU A 77 -11.85 -3.53 -2.89
CA LEU A 77 -11.33 -2.18 -3.15
C LEU A 77 -10.64 -2.07 -4.51
N GLY A 78 -10.64 -3.13 -5.32
CA GLY A 78 -10.01 -3.15 -6.64
C GLY A 78 -8.58 -3.66 -6.66
N PHE A 79 -8.00 -4.05 -5.52
CA PHE A 79 -6.68 -4.65 -5.51
C PHE A 79 -6.71 -6.08 -6.07
N SER A 80 -5.72 -6.44 -6.87
CA SER A 80 -5.53 -7.77 -7.43
C SER A 80 -4.19 -8.37 -6.97
N PRO A 81 -4.07 -9.69 -6.75
CA PRO A 81 -2.78 -10.32 -6.45
C PRO A 81 -1.75 -10.04 -7.55
N LEU A 82 -0.55 -9.62 -7.15
CA LEU A 82 0.59 -9.50 -8.06
C LEU A 82 1.42 -10.80 -8.01
N HIS A 83 1.83 -11.29 -9.16
CA HIS A 83 2.69 -12.48 -9.24
C HIS A 83 4.10 -12.15 -8.70
N PRO A 84 4.74 -13.02 -7.89
CA PRO A 84 6.06 -12.76 -7.29
C PRO A 84 7.16 -12.36 -8.30
N HIS A 85 7.13 -12.91 -9.51
CA HIS A 85 8.09 -12.53 -10.58
C HIS A 85 7.96 -11.08 -11.07
N LEU A 86 6.85 -10.41 -10.76
CA LEU A 86 6.60 -9.01 -11.10
C LEU A 86 6.93 -8.08 -9.93
N TYR A 87 7.41 -8.61 -8.81
CA TYR A 87 7.75 -7.78 -7.67
C TYR A 87 8.96 -6.91 -8.00
N PRO A 88 8.93 -5.63 -7.64
CA PRO A 88 10.13 -4.81 -7.62
C PRO A 88 11.24 -5.47 -6.79
N SER A 89 12.49 -5.26 -7.19
CA SER A 89 13.67 -5.87 -6.54
C SER A 89 13.84 -5.49 -5.06
N CYS A 90 13.20 -4.42 -4.59
CA CYS A 90 13.22 -3.98 -3.20
C CYS A 90 12.22 -4.72 -2.29
N ILE A 91 11.35 -5.60 -2.84
CA ILE A 91 10.35 -6.34 -2.09
C ILE A 91 10.75 -7.81 -2.00
N ASP A 92 10.80 -8.35 -0.78
CA ASP A 92 11.08 -9.76 -0.55
C ASP A 92 9.89 -10.64 -0.92
N SER A 93 10.01 -11.34 -2.04
CA SER A 93 9.01 -12.29 -2.55
C SER A 93 8.76 -13.51 -1.65
N GLN A 94 9.64 -13.80 -0.68
CA GLN A 94 9.48 -14.95 0.22
C GLN A 94 8.68 -14.60 1.48
N GLY A 95 8.84 -13.39 2.02
CA GLY A 95 8.16 -12.94 3.23
C GLY A 95 6.89 -12.12 3.01
N VAL A 96 6.64 -11.62 1.79
CA VAL A 96 5.57 -10.67 1.52
C VAL A 96 4.68 -11.12 0.36
N PHE A 97 3.37 -11.01 0.56
CA PHE A 97 2.36 -11.10 -0.49
C PHE A 97 1.97 -9.70 -0.96
N VAL A 98 2.11 -9.44 -2.26
CA VAL A 98 1.80 -8.12 -2.84
C VAL A 98 0.49 -8.17 -3.62
N MET A 99 -0.35 -7.18 -3.40
CA MET A 99 -1.48 -6.86 -4.27
C MET A 99 -1.22 -5.55 -4.99
N VAL A 100 -1.75 -5.40 -6.20
CA VAL A 100 -1.64 -4.19 -7.01
C VAL A 100 -3.02 -3.58 -7.23
N TYR A 101 -3.09 -2.27 -7.06
CA TYR A 101 -4.19 -1.41 -7.48
C TYR A 101 -3.67 -0.48 -8.57
N SER A 102 -4.36 -0.45 -9.70
CA SER A 102 -4.02 0.41 -10.85
C SER A 102 -5.08 1.49 -10.96
N MET A 103 -4.64 2.74 -11.05
CA MET A 103 -5.48 3.92 -11.22
C MET A 103 -5.85 4.14 -12.69
#